data_AF-A0A1W6NZ70-F1
#
_entry.id   AF-A0A1W6NZ70-F1
#
_cell.length_a   1.000
_cell.length_b   1.000
_cell.length_c   1.000
_cell.angle_alpha   90.00
_cell.angle_beta   90.00
_cell.angle_gamma   90.00
#
_symmetry.space_group_name_H-M   'P 1'
#
loop_
_entity.id
_entity.type
_entity.pdbx_description
1 polymer ?
#
loop_
_entity_poly.entity_id
_entity_poly.type
_entity_poly.pdbx_seq_one_letter_code
_entity_poly.pdbx_strand_id
1 'polypeptide(L)' 'MSGCASAVSQGAICDGTRQARADHARALAEDGGDLSVVTGARLIGLIDAGCG' A
#
# COMPACT_ATOMS: atom_id res chain seq x y z
N MET A 1 -11.10 -9.16 5.64
CA MET A 1 -9.73 -8.91 5.16
C MET A 1 -9.58 -9.70 3.88
N SER A 2 -10.03 -9.11 2.78
CA SER A 2 -10.09 -9.78 1.49
C SER A 2 -8.78 -9.48 0.79
N GLY A 3 -7.77 -10.33 0.96
CA GLY A 3 -6.61 -10.29 0.09
C GLY A 3 -7.08 -10.43 -1.37
N CYS A 4 -6.49 -9.63 -2.26
CA CYS A 4 -6.82 -9.52 -3.68
C CYS A 4 -7.16 -10.89 -4.31
N ALA A 5 -8.45 -11.22 -4.41
CA ALA A 5 -8.89 -12.50 -4.99
C ALA A 5 -8.76 -12.48 -6.52
N SER A 6 -8.88 -11.28 -7.11
CA SER A 6 -8.70 -10.99 -8.53
C SER A 6 -8.05 -9.62 -8.69
N ALA A 7 -6.72 -9.56 -8.70
CA ALA A 7 -6.03 -8.36 -9.14
C ALA A 7 -6.25 -8.17 -10.64
N VAL A 8 -6.66 -6.96 -11.07
CA VAL A 8 -6.75 -6.62 -12.51
C VAL A 8 -5.40 -6.87 -13.20
N SER A 9 -4.30 -6.59 -12.48
CA SER A 9 -2.95 -7.03 -12.81
C SER A 9 -2.01 -6.76 -11.64
N GLN A 10 -1.22 -7.77 -11.24
CA GLN A 10 -0.19 -7.58 -10.21
C GLN A 10 0.80 -6.47 -10.61
N GLY A 11 1.19 -6.40 -11.88
CA GLY A 11 2.08 -5.36 -12.39
C GLY A 11 1.49 -3.97 -12.24
N ALA A 12 0.21 -3.79 -12.62
CA ALA A 12 -0.48 -2.51 -12.51
C ALA A 12 -0.61 -2.05 -11.05
N ILE A 13 -0.91 -2.97 -10.12
CA ILE A 13 -0.91 -2.66 -8.68
C ILE A 13 0.50 -2.26 -8.24
N CYS A 14 1.52 -3.00 -8.65
CA CYS A 14 2.88 -2.74 -8.22
C CYS A 14 3.44 -1.41 -8.72
N ASP A 15 3.10 -1.01 -9.93
CA ASP A 15 3.50 0.28 -10.50
C ASP A 15 2.65 1.42 -9.93
N GLY A 16 1.33 1.25 -9.85
CA GLY A 16 0.40 2.25 -9.31
C GLY A 16 0.62 2.56 -7.83
N THR A 17 1.13 1.60 -7.05
CA THR A 17 1.41 1.77 -5.61
C THR A 17 2.88 2.06 -5.28
N ARG A 18 3.76 2.19 -6.28
CA ARG A 18 5.22 2.32 -6.07
C ARG A 18 5.59 3.42 -5.08
N GLN A 19 5.06 4.63 -5.27
CA GLN A 19 5.36 5.76 -4.39
C GLN A 19 4.81 5.54 -2.98
N ALA A 20 3.58 5.05 -2.85
CA ALA A 20 2.97 4.79 -1.54
C ALA A 20 3.74 3.73 -0.74
N ARG A 21 4.30 2.71 -1.40
CA ARG A 21 5.20 1.75 -0.74
C ARG A 21 6.51 2.39 -0.29
N ALA A 22 7.10 3.27 -1.10
CA ALA A 22 8.32 3.98 -0.73
C ALA A 22 8.07 4.92 0.46
N ASP A 23 6.96 5.66 0.44
CA ASP A 23 6.54 6.54 1.55
C ASP A 23 6.35 5.74 2.85
N HIS A 24 5.69 4.58 2.77
CA HIS A 24 5.47 3.73 3.93
C HIS A 24 6.77 3.11 4.46
N ALA A 25 7.66 2.64 3.58
CA ALA A 25 8.97 2.11 3.96
C ALA A 25 9.82 3.16 4.68
N ARG A 26 9.78 4.42 4.21
CA ARG A 26 10.43 5.54 4.90
C ARG A 26 9.83 5.78 6.28
N ALA A 27 8.50 5.78 6.40
CA ALA A 27 7.82 5.99 7.69
C ALA A 27 8.16 4.89 8.71
N LEU A 28 8.27 3.64 8.25
CA LEU A 28 8.70 2.50 9.08
C LEU A 28 10.14 2.67 9.57
N ALA A 29 11.03 3.20 8.72
CA ALA A 29 12.42 3.43 9.08
C ALA A 29 12.60 4.62 10.04
N GLU A 30 11.76 5.65 9.92
CA GLU A 30 11.84 6.86 10.75
C GLU A 30 11.28 6.66 12.17
N ASP A 31 10.13 6.00 12.31
CA ASP A 31 9.38 5.95 13.58
C ASP A 31 8.76 4.57 13.85
N GLY A 32 8.22 3.90 12.83
CA GLY A 32 7.47 2.64 13.05
C GLY A 32 6.14 2.80 13.81
N GLY A 33 5.81 4.01 14.28
CA GLY A 33 4.61 4.37 15.04
C GLY A 33 3.54 5.03 14.17
N ASP A 34 2.97 6.15 14.64
CA ASP A 34 1.77 6.78 14.06
C ASP A 34 1.94 7.10 12.57
N LEU A 35 3.13 7.55 12.16
CA LEU A 35 3.41 7.84 10.75
C LEU A 35 3.33 6.57 9.88
N SER A 36 3.77 5.43 10.42
CA SER A 36 3.67 4.13 9.75
C SER A 36 2.23 3.65 9.66
N VAL A 37 1.41 3.90 10.68
CA VAL A 37 -0.02 3.59 10.67
C VAL A 37 -0.74 4.37 9.58
N VAL A 38 -0.53 5.69 9.53
CA VAL A 38 -1.18 6.57 8.53
C VAL A 38 -0.76 6.21 7.11
N THR A 39 0.54 6.02 6.87
CA THR A 39 1.04 5.66 5.53
C THR A 39 0.65 4.23 5.13
N GLY A 40 0.60 3.30 6.07
CA GLY A 40 0.14 1.92 5.84
C GLY A 40 -1.33 1.84 5.49
N ALA A 41 -2.19 2.57 6.22
CA ALA A 41 -3.62 2.65 5.90
C ALA A 41 -3.88 3.22 4.50
N ARG A 42 -3.13 4.26 4.11
CA ARG A 42 -3.18 4.80 2.74
C ARG A 42 -2.76 3.76 1.70
N LEU A 43 -1.66 3.03 1.93
CA LEU A 43 -1.17 2.00 1.02
C LEU A 43 -2.20 0.88 0.83
N ILE A 44 -2.81 0.40 1.92
CA ILE A 44 -3.86 -0.63 1.87
C ILE A 44 -5.05 -0.14 1.04
N GLY A 45 -5.53 1.08 1.26
CA GLY A 45 -6.65 1.63 0.48
C GLY A 45 -6.37 1.70 -1.03
N LEU A 46 -5.13 1.99 -1.44
CA LEU A 46 -4.74 1.96 -2.84
C LEU A 46 -4.68 0.54 -3.42
N ILE A 47 -4.23 -0.44 -2.63
CA ILE A 47 -4.22 -1.85 -3.04
C ILE A 47 -5.66 -2.34 -3.19
N ASP A 48 -6.52 -2.07 -2.20
CA ASP A 48 -7.94 -2.47 -2.22
C ASP A 48 -8.67 -1.89 -3.43
N ALA A 49 -8.41 -0.63 -3.80
CA ALA A 49 -8.97 0.00 -4.99
C ALA A 49 -8.55 -0.69 -6.31
N GLY A 50 -7.37 -1.33 -6.33
CA GLY A 50 -6.88 -2.11 -7.48
C GLY A 50 -7.32 -3.58 -7.49
N CYS A 51 -8.00 -4.03 -6.43
CA CYS A 51 -8.40 -5.42 -6.18
C CYS A 51 -9.90 -5.68 -6.37
N GLY A 52 -10.64 -4.71 -6.94
CA GLY A 52 -12.07 -4.76 -7.17
C GLY A 52 -12.55 -5.95 -8.00
#